data_AF-A0A1J8QQW9-F1
#
_entry.id   AF-A0A1J8QQW9-F1
#
_cell.length_a   1.000
_cell.length_b   1.000
_cell.length_c   1.000
_cell.angle_alpha   90.00
_cell.angle_beta   90.00
_cell.angle_gamma   90.00
#
_symmetry.space_group_name_H-M   'P 1'
#
loop_
_entity.id
_entity.type
_entity.pdbx_description
1 polymer ?
#
loop_
_entity_poly.entity_id
_entity_poly.type
_entity_poly.pdbx_seq_one_letter_code
_entity_poly.pdbx_strand_id
1 'polypeptide(L)'
;MIRPPYSSDPFPLSSSASTSSVSAIDTLQRETKVLDLFIALKVHEDVMVDDSSLHLEREDSFKDLFDLMQPRSRLEDLVRDYGVRDGVVHTNPTEVGAPSSSSTILRMNNSGTGSASTSKQPTGPVPVSFSALSISFSPRRVGLILTASGRKRTIVDVARMKDEKLEATAKKLVRQLKVWLSEG
;
A
#
# COMPACT_ATOMS: atom_id res chain seq x y z
N MET A 1 48.82 -3.91 -30.96
CA MET A 1 48.16 -3.78 -29.64
C MET A 1 47.02 -4.78 -29.59
N ILE A 2 47.10 -5.75 -28.69
CA ILE A 2 46.18 -6.91 -28.60
C ILE A 2 45.10 -6.53 -27.57
N ARG A 3 43.82 -6.61 -27.94
CA ARG A 3 42.70 -6.44 -27.00
C ARG A 3 42.63 -7.67 -26.09
N PRO A 4 42.46 -7.53 -24.75
CA PRO A 4 42.26 -8.68 -23.89
C PRO A 4 40.94 -9.40 -24.27
N PRO A 5 40.90 -10.74 -24.23
CA PRO A 5 39.68 -11.49 -24.48
C PRO A 5 38.77 -11.35 -23.26
N TYR A 6 37.49 -11.05 -23.49
CA TYR A 6 36.43 -10.89 -22.49
C TYR A 6 36.54 -9.67 -21.56
N SER A 7 36.10 -8.52 -22.05
CA SER A 7 35.36 -7.57 -21.22
C SER A 7 34.03 -7.30 -21.91
N SER A 8 33.25 -8.37 -22.02
CA SER A 8 31.81 -8.27 -22.21
C SER A 8 31.25 -8.21 -20.79
N ASP A 9 31.22 -7.03 -20.19
CA ASP A 9 30.36 -6.82 -19.03
C ASP A 9 28.92 -7.08 -19.51
N PRO A 10 28.29 -8.20 -19.12
CA PRO A 10 26.99 -8.57 -19.66
C PRO A 10 25.85 -7.72 -19.08
N PHE A 11 26.13 -6.82 -18.12
CA PHE A 11 25.10 -6.06 -17.41
C PHE A 11 25.47 -4.57 -17.25
N PRO A 12 25.28 -3.75 -18.30
CA PRO A 12 25.51 -2.31 -18.21
C PRO A 12 24.33 -1.64 -17.51
N LEU A 13 24.19 -1.82 -16.19
CA LEU A 13 23.22 -1.09 -15.36
C LEU A 13 23.79 -0.82 -13.95
N SER A 14 24.95 -0.17 -13.89
CA SER A 14 25.35 0.59 -12.70
C SER A 14 25.33 2.07 -13.02
N SER A 15 24.16 2.69 -12.91
CA SER A 15 24.06 4.10 -12.56
C SER A 15 22.71 4.39 -11.91
N SER A 16 22.75 4.58 -10.58
CA SER A 16 21.67 5.02 -9.70
C SER A 16 20.36 4.23 -9.75
N ALA A 17 20.34 3.07 -9.06
CA ALA A 17 19.10 2.51 -8.54
C ALA A 17 18.57 3.44 -7.43
N SER A 18 17.89 4.52 -7.83
CA SER A 18 16.83 5.09 -7.01
C SER A 18 15.94 3.91 -6.65
N THR A 19 15.86 3.57 -5.37
CA THR A 19 15.03 2.46 -4.86
C THR A 19 13.54 2.82 -4.95
N SER A 20 13.06 3.13 -6.14
CA SER A 20 11.67 2.94 -6.53
C SER A 20 11.61 1.53 -7.11
N SER A 21 11.61 0.53 -6.24
CA SER A 21 11.11 -0.79 -6.60
C SER A 21 9.63 -0.63 -6.91
N VAL A 22 9.35 -0.19 -8.14
CA VAL A 22 8.03 -0.34 -8.73
C VAL A 22 7.86 -1.85 -8.83
N SER A 23 7.22 -2.43 -7.82
CA SER A 23 6.76 -3.81 -7.87
C SER A 23 5.97 -3.89 -9.18
N ALA A 24 6.45 -4.65 -10.17
CA ALA A 24 5.85 -4.72 -11.51
C ALA A 24 4.38 -5.20 -11.50
N ILE A 25 3.90 -5.56 -10.32
CA ILE A 25 2.49 -5.72 -9.97
C ILE A 25 2.29 -4.87 -8.71
N ASP A 26 2.00 -3.58 -8.85
CA ASP A 26 1.56 -2.75 -7.72
C ASP A 26 0.13 -3.21 -7.38
N THR A 27 0.04 -4.35 -6.70
CA THR A 27 -1.23 -4.85 -6.21
C THR A 27 -1.78 -3.79 -5.27
N LEU A 28 -3.04 -3.41 -5.50
CA LEU A 28 -3.77 -2.53 -4.59
C LEU A 28 -3.66 -3.05 -3.14
N GLN A 29 -3.62 -4.38 -2.99
CA GLN A 29 -3.43 -5.11 -1.75
C GLN A 29 -1.96 -5.10 -1.30
N ARG A 30 -1.69 -4.38 -0.21
CA ARG A 30 -0.33 -4.22 0.32
C ARG A 30 0.15 -5.45 1.08
N GLU A 31 -0.76 -6.26 1.63
CA GLU A 31 -0.42 -7.51 2.31
C GLU A 31 0.33 -8.49 1.39
N THR A 32 0.02 -8.51 0.08
CA THR A 32 0.69 -9.38 -0.89
C THR A 32 2.19 -9.11 -0.99
N LYS A 33 2.62 -7.85 -0.87
CA LYS A 33 4.04 -7.48 -0.87
C LYS A 33 4.83 -8.10 0.28
N VAL A 34 4.15 -8.40 1.39
CA VAL A 34 4.76 -9.07 2.55
C VAL A 34 5.09 -10.52 2.21
N LEU A 35 4.20 -11.22 1.49
CA LEU A 35 4.46 -12.56 0.98
C LEU A 35 5.58 -12.56 -0.07
N ASP A 36 5.60 -11.58 -0.96
CA ASP A 36 6.67 -11.48 -1.96
C ASP A 36 8.03 -11.28 -1.28
N LEU A 37 8.08 -10.44 -0.24
CA LEU A 37 9.29 -10.26 0.57
C LEU A 37 9.67 -11.53 1.33
N PHE A 38 8.70 -12.30 1.83
CA PHE A 38 8.95 -13.61 2.44
C PHE A 38 9.63 -14.55 1.46
N ILE A 39 9.09 -14.67 0.25
CA ILE A 39 9.63 -15.55 -0.79
C ILE A 39 11.04 -15.11 -1.16
N ALA A 40 11.26 -13.81 -1.38
CA ALA A 40 12.56 -13.27 -1.72
C ALA A 40 13.60 -13.54 -0.61
N LEU A 41 13.24 -13.31 0.65
CA LEU A 41 14.11 -13.60 1.79
C LEU A 41 14.37 -15.10 1.91
N LYS A 42 13.35 -15.95 1.72
CA LYS A 42 13.52 -17.40 1.86
C LYS A 42 14.46 -17.95 0.79
N VAL A 43 14.27 -17.56 -0.47
CA VAL A 43 15.17 -17.94 -1.56
C VAL A 43 16.59 -17.44 -1.31
N HIS A 44 16.74 -16.21 -0.82
CA HIS A 44 18.05 -15.66 -0.47
C HIS A 44 18.74 -16.48 0.63
N GLU A 45 18.04 -16.83 1.71
CA GLU A 45 18.60 -17.66 2.78
C GLU A 45 18.97 -19.06 2.27
N ASP A 46 18.13 -19.69 1.44
CA ASP A 46 18.41 -21.02 0.88
C ASP A 46 19.68 -21.00 0.01
N VAL A 47 19.85 -19.97 -0.85
CA VAL A 47 21.08 -19.79 -1.66
C VAL A 47 22.30 -19.55 -0.77
N MET A 48 22.16 -18.75 0.29
CA MET A 48 23.28 -18.43 1.18
C MET A 48 23.76 -19.64 1.99
N VAL A 49 22.86 -20.54 2.40
CA VAL A 49 23.21 -21.80 3.07
C VAL A 49 24.02 -22.70 2.13
N ASP A 50 23.66 -22.75 0.85
CA ASP A 50 24.37 -23.55 -0.15
C ASP A 50 25.74 -22.94 -0.52
N ASP A 51 25.83 -21.62 -0.62
CA ASP A 51 27.04 -20.91 -1.05
C ASP A 51 28.07 -20.72 0.08
N SER A 52 27.63 -20.62 1.34
CA SER A 52 28.48 -20.28 2.48
C SER A 52 28.28 -21.21 3.68
N SER A 53 29.28 -22.05 3.93
CA SER A 53 29.32 -22.95 5.09
C SER A 53 29.39 -22.24 6.46
N LEU A 54 29.58 -20.91 6.47
CA LEU A 54 29.59 -20.06 7.67
C LEU A 54 28.35 -19.15 7.77
N HIS A 55 27.35 -19.34 6.89
CA HIS A 55 26.12 -18.55 6.95
C HIS A 55 25.37 -18.86 8.25
N LEU A 56 24.96 -17.80 8.95
CA LEU A 56 24.12 -17.87 10.15
C LEU A 56 22.77 -17.28 9.79
N GLU A 57 21.73 -18.10 9.91
CA GLU A 57 20.36 -17.65 9.68
C GLU A 57 20.02 -16.49 10.61
N ARG A 58 19.23 -15.53 10.11
CA ARG A 58 18.67 -14.44 10.94
C ARG A 58 17.21 -14.74 11.21
N GLU A 59 16.94 -15.51 12.26
CA GLU A 59 15.61 -16.00 12.62
C GLU A 59 14.61 -14.84 12.88
N ASP A 60 15.10 -13.69 13.35
CA ASP A 60 14.29 -12.51 13.60
C ASP A 60 13.74 -11.84 12.32
N SER A 61 14.34 -12.08 11.16
CA SER A 61 13.92 -11.44 9.90
C SER A 61 12.51 -11.89 9.48
N PHE A 62 12.21 -13.18 9.68
CA PHE A 62 10.88 -13.73 9.43
C PHE A 62 9.87 -13.26 10.48
N LYS A 63 10.32 -13.10 11.72
CA LYS A 63 9.51 -12.60 12.82
C LYS A 63 8.99 -11.19 12.53
N ASP A 64 9.87 -10.27 12.12
CA ASP A 64 9.47 -8.90 11.78
C ASP A 64 8.47 -8.86 10.61
N LEU A 65 8.62 -9.76 9.65
CA LEU A 65 7.74 -9.83 8.50
C LEU A 65 6.30 -10.18 8.90
N PHE A 66 6.11 -11.16 9.79
CA PHE A 66 4.78 -11.64 10.18
C PHE A 66 4.20 -10.95 11.41
N ASP A 67 5.03 -10.51 12.37
CA ASP A 67 4.57 -9.86 13.60
C ASP A 67 4.35 -8.35 13.40
N LEU A 68 5.08 -7.72 12.47
CA LEU A 68 5.02 -6.28 12.24
C LEU A 68 4.54 -5.91 10.83
N MET A 69 5.16 -6.44 9.77
CA MET A 69 4.84 -6.02 8.41
C MET A 69 3.47 -6.54 7.95
N GLN A 70 3.15 -7.81 8.20
CA GLN A 70 1.87 -8.38 7.80
C GLN A 70 0.67 -7.69 8.47
N PRO A 71 0.62 -7.52 9.81
CA PRO A 71 -0.51 -6.88 10.47
C PRO A 71 -0.67 -5.42 10.06
N ARG A 72 0.44 -4.75 9.73
CA ARG A 72 0.44 -3.37 9.22
C ARG A 72 -0.16 -3.29 7.83
N SER A 73 0.36 -4.07 6.90
CA SER A 73 -0.15 -4.10 5.53
C SER A 73 -1.62 -4.53 5.49
N ARG A 74 -2.01 -5.52 6.31
CA ARG A 74 -3.40 -5.94 6.48
C ARG A 74 -4.30 -4.81 6.96
N LEU A 75 -3.85 -4.04 7.94
CA LEU A 75 -4.63 -2.92 8.45
C LEU A 75 -4.76 -1.80 7.42
N GLU A 76 -3.72 -1.55 6.61
CA GLU A 76 -3.76 -0.59 5.49
C GLU A 76 -4.82 -1.02 4.46
N ASP A 77 -4.87 -2.31 4.11
CA ASP A 77 -5.87 -2.86 3.20
C ASP A 77 -7.30 -2.78 3.75
N LEU A 78 -7.49 -2.99 5.06
CA LEU A 78 -8.79 -2.82 5.72
C LEU A 78 -9.23 -1.35 5.74
N VAL A 79 -8.31 -0.41 6.00
CA VAL A 79 -8.59 1.03 5.95
C VAL A 79 -9.00 1.43 4.53
N ARG A 80 -8.38 0.85 3.50
CA ARG A 80 -8.82 1.03 2.11
C ARG A 80 -10.24 0.52 1.88
N ASP A 81 -10.53 -0.73 2.25
CA ASP A 81 -11.85 -1.32 2.02
C ASP A 81 -12.96 -0.50 2.71
N TYR A 82 -12.82 -0.25 4.00
CA TYR A 82 -13.78 0.54 4.76
C TYR A 82 -13.80 2.01 4.31
N GLY A 83 -12.65 2.61 4.00
CA GLY A 83 -12.55 4.00 3.60
C GLY A 83 -13.13 4.29 2.21
N VAL A 84 -12.98 3.36 1.26
CA VAL A 84 -13.63 3.45 -0.06
C VAL A 84 -15.13 3.31 0.09
N ARG A 85 -15.61 2.38 0.92
CA ARG A 85 -17.03 2.20 1.22
C ARG A 85 -17.67 3.44 1.85
N ASP A 86 -16.93 4.12 2.73
CA ASP A 86 -17.39 5.35 3.40
C ASP A 86 -17.16 6.62 2.55
N GLY A 87 -16.52 6.49 1.37
CA GLY A 87 -16.25 7.60 0.45
C GLY A 87 -15.14 8.56 0.91
N VAL A 88 -14.30 8.16 1.87
CA VAL A 88 -13.21 8.99 2.42
C VAL A 88 -11.85 8.67 1.82
N VAL A 89 -11.71 7.53 1.14
CA VAL A 89 -10.50 7.10 0.44
C VAL A 89 -10.80 6.78 -1.01
N HIS A 90 -9.90 7.14 -1.93
CA HIS A 90 -9.97 6.72 -3.34
C HIS A 90 -8.69 6.01 -3.78
N THR A 91 -8.79 5.13 -4.79
CA THR A 91 -7.68 4.30 -5.29
C THR A 91 -7.16 4.73 -6.65
N ASN A 92 -7.88 5.59 -7.36
CA ASN A 92 -7.42 6.07 -8.66
C ASN A 92 -6.25 7.04 -8.47
N PRO A 93 -5.13 6.89 -9.19
CA PRO A 93 -4.19 7.98 -9.36
C PRO A 93 -4.95 9.10 -10.05
N THR A 94 -5.04 10.25 -9.40
CA THR A 94 -5.70 11.43 -9.96
C THR A 94 -4.85 11.93 -11.13
N GLU A 95 -5.06 11.37 -12.32
CA GLU A 95 -4.70 12.02 -13.57
C GLU A 95 -5.33 13.42 -13.52
N VAL A 96 -4.51 14.46 -13.56
CA VAL A 96 -4.95 15.85 -13.49
C VAL A 96 -5.77 16.14 -14.75
N GLY A 97 -7.10 16.07 -14.63
CA GLY A 97 -8.03 16.62 -15.61
C GLY A 97 -8.98 15.63 -16.29
N ALA A 98 -9.98 15.11 -15.56
CA ALA A 98 -11.33 14.82 -16.09
C ALA A 98 -12.25 14.33 -14.95
N PRO A 99 -13.53 14.75 -14.89
CA PRO A 99 -14.46 14.23 -13.89
C PRO A 99 -15.07 12.89 -14.34
N SER A 100 -15.07 11.93 -13.41
CA SER A 100 -15.83 10.68 -13.38
C SER A 100 -15.88 9.81 -14.64
N SER A 101 -15.32 8.60 -14.52
CA SER A 101 -16.04 7.41 -14.95
C SER A 101 -15.65 6.21 -14.09
N SER A 102 -16.69 5.65 -13.49
CA SER A 102 -16.71 4.39 -12.77
C SER A 102 -16.02 3.27 -13.55
N SER A 103 -15.34 2.40 -12.82
CA SER A 103 -15.04 1.05 -13.28
C SER A 103 -16.30 0.41 -13.83
N THR A 104 -16.25 -0.13 -15.06
CA THR A 104 -16.76 -1.46 -15.48
C THR A 104 -16.68 -1.56 -17.01
N ILE A 105 -15.68 -2.24 -17.54
CA ILE A 105 -15.74 -2.93 -18.84
C ILE A 105 -15.34 -4.37 -18.47
N LEU A 106 -16.23 -5.34 -18.36
CA LEU A 106 -17.11 -5.89 -19.39
C LEU A 106 -18.44 -6.39 -18.78
N ARG A 107 -19.59 -5.82 -19.16
CA ARG A 107 -20.88 -6.54 -19.19
C ARG A 107 -21.72 -6.02 -20.36
N MET A 108 -21.98 -6.89 -21.33
CA MET A 108 -22.84 -6.64 -22.48
C MET A 108 -24.33 -6.62 -22.10
N ASN A 109 -25.06 -5.76 -22.83
CA ASN A 109 -26.51 -5.69 -23.12
C ASN A 109 -27.52 -5.69 -21.95
N ASN A 110 -28.36 -4.65 -21.87
CA ASN A 110 -29.65 -4.63 -22.59
C ASN A 110 -30.31 -3.23 -22.51
N SER A 111 -31.12 -2.92 -23.52
CA SER A 111 -31.91 -1.69 -23.71
C SER A 111 -32.89 -1.37 -22.58
N GLY A 112 -33.01 -0.09 -22.20
CA GLY A 112 -34.09 0.40 -21.36
C GLY A 112 -33.95 1.87 -20.95
N THR A 113 -34.61 2.76 -21.70
CA THR A 113 -35.40 3.91 -21.23
C THR A 113 -34.92 4.71 -20.00
N GLY A 114 -34.43 5.92 -20.26
CA GLY A 114 -34.75 7.17 -19.56
C GLY A 114 -34.65 7.22 -18.04
N SER A 115 -33.58 7.82 -17.53
CA SER A 115 -33.65 8.61 -16.29
C SER A 115 -32.53 9.64 -16.26
N ALA A 116 -32.91 10.92 -16.29
CA ALA A 116 -32.01 12.04 -16.09
C ALA A 116 -31.50 12.02 -14.64
N SER A 117 -30.37 11.35 -14.39
CA SER A 117 -29.68 11.44 -13.11
C SER A 117 -28.90 12.74 -13.08
N THR A 118 -29.50 13.76 -12.48
CA THR A 118 -28.82 14.96 -11.99
C THR A 118 -27.57 14.54 -11.23
N SER A 119 -26.39 14.78 -11.80
CA SER A 119 -25.11 14.60 -11.13
C SER A 119 -25.01 15.62 -9.99
N LYS A 120 -25.53 15.27 -8.82
CA LYS A 120 -25.27 16.01 -7.59
C LYS A 120 -23.77 15.91 -7.35
N GLN A 121 -23.04 17.01 -7.58
CA GLN A 121 -21.70 17.13 -7.04
C GLN A 121 -21.77 16.85 -5.53
N PRO A 122 -20.96 15.94 -5.00
CA PRO A 122 -20.92 15.74 -3.56
C PRO A 122 -20.33 17.00 -2.95
N THR A 123 -21.14 17.77 -2.23
CA THR A 123 -20.74 18.87 -1.33
C THR A 123 -20.03 18.32 -0.09
N GLY A 124 -19.23 17.27 -0.25
CA GLY A 124 -18.50 16.57 0.80
C GLY A 124 -17.00 16.83 0.69
N PRO A 125 -16.26 16.60 1.78
CA PRO A 125 -14.81 16.80 1.77
C PRO A 125 -14.12 15.88 0.78
N VAL A 126 -13.03 16.37 0.17
CA VAL A 126 -12.29 15.67 -0.88
C VAL A 126 -11.66 14.39 -0.29
N PRO A 127 -11.93 13.20 -0.86
CA PRO A 127 -11.36 11.95 -0.37
C PRO A 127 -9.84 11.92 -0.52
N VAL A 128 -9.17 11.14 0.34
CA VAL A 128 -7.71 11.00 0.33
C VAL A 128 -7.28 9.85 -0.56
N SER A 129 -6.21 10.03 -1.33
CA SER A 129 -5.63 8.93 -2.11
C SER A 129 -5.07 7.83 -1.21
N PHE A 130 -5.42 6.57 -1.49
CA PHE A 130 -4.91 5.42 -0.75
C PHE A 130 -3.38 5.33 -0.78
N SER A 131 -2.75 5.66 -1.92
CA SER A 131 -1.29 5.61 -2.07
C SER A 131 -0.56 6.61 -1.16
N ALA A 132 -1.24 7.68 -0.74
CA ALA A 132 -0.68 8.68 0.18
C ALA A 132 -0.79 8.25 1.66
N LEU A 133 -1.57 7.22 1.97
CA LEU A 133 -1.82 6.75 3.34
C LEU A 133 -0.85 5.62 3.72
N SER A 134 -0.43 5.61 4.99
CA SER A 134 0.27 4.48 5.60
C SER A 134 -0.05 4.38 7.08
N ILE A 135 0.26 3.23 7.69
CA ILE A 135 0.01 2.98 9.10
C ILE A 135 1.31 2.92 9.89
N SER A 136 1.25 3.44 11.12
CA SER A 136 2.30 3.29 12.11
C SER A 136 1.73 2.65 13.38
N PHE A 137 2.36 1.58 13.83
CA PHE A 137 2.07 0.94 15.10
C PHE A 137 2.95 1.50 16.21
N SER A 138 2.33 1.67 17.37
CA SER A 138 2.97 1.85 18.67
C SER A 138 2.31 0.87 19.65
N PRO A 139 2.97 0.47 20.76
CA PRO A 139 2.46 -0.56 21.66
C PRO A 139 1.01 -0.37 22.14
N ARG A 140 0.50 0.88 22.17
CA ARG A 140 -0.87 1.21 22.61
C ARG A 140 -1.64 2.09 21.63
N ARG A 141 -1.08 2.35 20.44
CA ARG A 141 -1.61 3.35 19.50
C ARG A 141 -1.43 2.90 18.06
N VAL A 142 -2.33 3.35 17.20
CA VAL A 142 -2.20 3.22 15.75
C VAL A 142 -2.42 4.58 15.12
N GLY A 143 -1.39 5.04 14.42
CA GLY A 143 -1.41 6.27 13.63
C GLY A 143 -1.71 5.99 12.17
N LEU A 144 -2.57 6.81 11.57
CA LEU A 144 -2.72 6.95 10.12
C LEU A 144 -1.87 8.14 9.66
N ILE A 145 -0.91 7.85 8.79
CA ILE A 145 0.05 8.82 8.26
C ILE A 145 -0.39 9.20 6.85
N LEU A 146 -0.38 10.51 6.58
CA LEU A 146 -0.56 11.08 5.25
C LEU A 146 0.79 11.58 4.73
N THR A 147 1.14 11.17 3.52
CA THR A 147 2.28 11.68 2.76
C THR A 147 1.78 12.60 1.65
N ALA A 148 1.98 13.90 1.79
CA ALA A 148 1.59 14.90 0.80
C ALA A 148 2.76 15.86 0.52
N SER A 149 3.04 16.13 -0.76
CA SER A 149 4.13 17.05 -1.18
C SER A 149 5.48 16.74 -0.52
N GLY A 150 5.83 15.45 -0.41
CA GLY A 150 7.09 14.99 0.22
C GLY A 150 7.12 15.06 1.75
N ARG A 151 6.07 15.60 2.40
CA ARG A 151 5.97 15.68 3.86
C ARG A 151 5.07 14.57 4.40
N LYS A 152 5.54 13.90 5.45
CA LYS A 152 4.77 12.90 6.20
C LYS A 152 4.23 13.50 7.49
N ARG A 153 2.96 13.29 7.79
CA ARG A 153 2.36 13.69 9.07
C ARG A 153 1.32 12.67 9.53
N THR A 154 1.22 12.45 10.83
CA THR A 154 0.13 11.66 11.42
C THR A 154 -1.12 12.52 11.46
N ILE A 155 -2.20 12.09 10.80
CA ILE A 155 -3.46 12.84 10.71
C ILE A 155 -4.54 12.28 11.65
N VAL A 156 -4.46 11.00 11.97
CA VAL A 156 -5.37 10.32 12.89
C VAL A 156 -4.55 9.42 13.78
N ASP A 157 -4.88 9.38 15.07
CA ASP A 157 -4.24 8.48 16.02
C ASP A 157 -5.27 7.92 17.01
N VAL A 158 -5.32 6.59 17.11
CA VAL A 158 -6.33 5.84 17.86
C VAL A 158 -5.66 4.91 18.87
N ALA A 159 -6.26 4.79 20.05
CA ALA A 159 -5.83 3.82 21.06
C ALA A 159 -6.10 2.38 20.60
N ARG A 160 -5.09 1.52 20.75
CA ARG A 160 -5.14 0.09 20.48
C ARG A 160 -5.05 -0.69 21.77
N MET A 161 -6.01 -1.58 22.01
CA MET A 161 -5.92 -2.57 23.07
C MET A 161 -5.14 -3.79 22.59
N LYS A 162 -4.45 -4.49 23.51
CA LYS A 162 -3.57 -5.63 23.18
C LYS A 162 -4.25 -6.69 22.30
N ASP A 163 -5.51 -7.01 22.61
CA ASP A 163 -6.28 -8.06 21.93
C ASP A 163 -7.35 -7.49 20.98
N GLU A 164 -7.18 -6.24 20.53
CA GLU A 164 -8.09 -5.62 19.58
C GLU A 164 -7.88 -6.15 18.16
N LYS A 165 -8.98 -6.60 17.54
CA LYS A 165 -8.99 -7.04 16.14
C LYS A 165 -8.68 -5.87 15.19
N LEU A 166 -7.92 -6.15 14.13
CA LEU A 166 -7.52 -5.15 13.14
C LEU A 166 -8.73 -4.47 12.48
N GLU A 167 -9.83 -5.20 12.26
CA GLU A 167 -11.06 -4.66 11.68
C GLU A 167 -11.71 -3.59 12.58
N ALA A 168 -11.67 -3.77 13.90
CA ALA A 168 -12.21 -2.80 14.84
C ALA A 168 -11.37 -1.51 14.81
N THR A 169 -10.04 -1.66 14.80
CA THR A 169 -9.12 -0.52 14.70
C THR A 169 -9.25 0.20 13.35
N ALA A 170 -9.37 -0.53 12.24
CA ALA A 170 -9.57 0.06 10.91
C ALA A 170 -10.84 0.93 10.86
N LYS A 171 -11.96 0.41 11.38
CA LYS A 171 -13.22 1.17 11.46
C LYS A 171 -13.08 2.43 12.32
N LYS A 172 -12.36 2.36 13.44
CA LYS A 172 -12.07 3.55 14.26
C LYS A 172 -11.24 4.58 13.48
N LEU A 173 -10.20 4.15 12.76
CA LEU A 173 -9.37 5.02 11.94
C LEU A 173 -10.19 5.70 10.83
N VAL A 174 -11.01 4.95 10.11
CA VAL A 174 -11.87 5.49 9.03
C VAL A 174 -12.89 6.48 9.59
N ARG A 175 -13.51 6.18 10.74
CA ARG A 175 -14.45 7.10 11.39
C ARG A 175 -13.77 8.41 11.78
N GLN A 176 -12.57 8.34 12.35
CA GLN A 176 -11.79 9.53 12.72
C GLN A 176 -11.28 10.29 11.49
N LEU A 177 -10.89 9.58 10.42
CA LEU A 177 -10.51 10.19 9.15
C LEU A 177 -11.68 10.99 8.55
N LYS A 178 -12.90 10.47 8.64
CA LYS A 178 -14.11 11.17 8.19
C LYS A 178 -14.35 12.47 8.96
N VAL A 179 -14.16 12.45 10.28
CA VAL A 179 -14.25 13.66 11.13
C VAL A 179 -13.16 14.64 10.72
N TRP A 180 -11.91 14.17 10.62
CA TRP A 180 -10.77 14.98 10.23
C TRP A 180 -10.96 15.67 8.87
N LEU A 181 -11.54 14.98 7.89
CA LEU A 181 -11.87 15.54 6.59
C LEU A 181 -13.00 16.57 6.63
N SER A 182 -13.91 16.48 7.59
CA SER A 182 -15.03 17.42 7.73
C SER A 182 -14.64 18.69 8.50
N GLU A 183 -13.58 18.63 9.31
CA GLU A 183 -13.05 19.73 10.11
C GLU A 183 -11.96 20.56 9.40
N GLY A 184 -11.39 20.04 8.31
CA GLY A 184 -10.32 20.68 7.53
C GLY A 184 -10.83 21.44 6.32
#